data_AF-A0AAV6BQ45-F1
#
_entry.id   AF-A0AAV6BQ45-F1
#
_cell.length_a   1.000
_cell.length_b   1.000
_cell.length_c   1.000
_cell.angle_alpha   90.00
_cell.angle_beta   90.00
_cell.angle_gamma   90.00
#
_symmetry.space_group_name_H-M   'P 1'
#
loop_
_entity.id
_entity.type
_entity.pdbx_description
1 polymer ?
#
loop_
_entity_poly.entity_id
_entity_poly.type
_entity_poly.pdbx_seq_one_letter_code
_entity_poly.pdbx_strand_id
1 'polypeptide(L)' 'MKTSPPEGNHPDKSKLIQICASQNDLFALDSEGIVYQYHFKGRMWERLDERRAFSSLPHEDRA' A
#
# COMPACT_ATOMS: atom_id res chain seq x y z
N MET A 1 22.67 -1.96 -22.83
CA MET A 1 21.83 -1.06 -22.03
C MET A 1 20.92 -1.94 -21.18
N LYS A 2 21.18 -2.07 -19.87
CA LYS A 2 20.29 -2.81 -18.96
C LYS A 2 19.33 -1.77 -18.37
N THR A 3 18.11 -1.71 -18.88
CA THR A 3 17.04 -0.96 -18.22
C THR A 3 16.65 -1.73 -16.97
N SER A 4 17.17 -1.31 -15.83
CA SER A 4 16.63 -1.70 -14.53
C SER A 4 15.12 -1.39 -14.53
N PRO A 5 14.26 -2.30 -14.03
CA PRO A 5 12.86 -1.95 -13.82
C PRO A 5 12.80 -0.70 -12.93
N PRO A 6 11.79 0.17 -13.08
CA PRO A 6 11.61 1.30 -12.17
C PRO A 6 11.71 0.76 -10.75
N GLU A 7 12.46 1.41 -9.88
CA GLU A 7 12.54 1.07 -8.45
C GLU A 7 11.14 1.24 -7.85
N GLY A 8 10.30 0.24 -8.10
CA GLY A 8 8.88 0.28 -7.86
C GLY A 8 8.66 -0.17 -6.45
N ASN A 9 8.38 0.77 -5.54
CA ASN A 9 7.58 0.61 -4.33
C ASN A 9 7.77 -0.70 -3.55
N HIS A 10 8.98 -1.26 -3.56
CA HIS A 10 9.27 -2.44 -2.78
C HIS A 10 9.38 -1.98 -1.33
N PRO A 11 8.59 -2.54 -0.40
CA PRO A 11 8.81 -2.27 1.01
C PRO A 11 10.27 -2.59 1.31
N ASP A 12 10.94 -1.71 2.06
CA ASP A 12 12.26 -2.04 2.59
C ASP A 12 12.05 -3.29 3.46
N LYS A 13 12.50 -4.43 2.94
CA LYS A 13 12.27 -5.75 3.54
C LYS A 13 12.80 -5.82 4.98
N SER A 14 13.69 -4.91 5.34
CA SER A 14 14.33 -4.79 6.66
C SER A 14 13.42 -4.16 7.72
N LYS A 15 12.24 -3.64 7.34
CA LYS A 15 11.37 -2.86 8.22
C LYS A 15 9.92 -3.33 8.28
N LEU A 16 9.59 -4.48 7.67
CA LEU A 16 8.24 -5.03 7.80
C LEU A 16 8.00 -5.48 9.24
N ILE A 17 6.98 -4.90 9.88
CA ILE A 17 6.62 -5.21 11.26
C ILE A 17 5.47 -6.22 11.34
N GLN A 18 4.63 -6.30 10.32
CA GLN A 18 3.49 -7.22 10.27
C GLN A 18 3.20 -7.69 8.85
N ILE A 19 2.89 -8.99 8.71
CA ILE A 19 2.40 -9.59 7.48
C ILE A 19 1.03 -10.21 7.80
N CYS A 20 0.03 -9.89 6.98
CA CYS A 20 -1.32 -10.46 7.09
C CYS A 20 -1.71 -11.12 5.77
N ALA A 21 -2.18 -12.35 5.83
CA ALA A 21 -2.70 -13.07 4.68
C ALA A 21 -4.18 -13.39 4.89
N SER A 22 -4.99 -13.21 3.84
CA SER A 22 -6.40 -13.59 3.84
C SER A 22 -6.74 -14.17 2.48
N GLN A 23 -7.18 -15.43 2.42
CA GLN A 23 -7.60 -16.17 1.21
C GLN A 23 -6.67 -16.03 -0.01
N ASN A 24 -6.70 -14.90 -0.71
CA ASN A 24 -5.96 -14.59 -1.93
C ASN A 24 -5.17 -13.28 -1.89
N ASP A 25 -5.15 -12.62 -0.73
CA ASP A 25 -4.48 -11.35 -0.51
C ASP A 25 -3.37 -11.48 0.51
N LEU A 26 -2.33 -10.70 0.31
CA LEU A 26 -1.21 -10.58 1.23
C LEU A 26 -0.88 -9.10 1.41
N PHE A 27 -0.90 -8.67 2.66
CA PHE A 27 -0.61 -7.29 3.06
C PHE A 27 0.61 -7.24 3.96
N ALA A 28 1.36 -6.14 3.88
CA ALA A 28 2.47 -5.87 4.76
C ALA A 28 2.38 -4.44 5.30
N LEU A 29 2.76 -4.27 6.56
CA LEU A 29 2.90 -2.98 7.24
C LEU A 29 4.37 -2.79 7.59
N ASP A 30 4.94 -1.64 7.25
CA ASP A 30 6.29 -1.26 7.66
C ASP A 30 6.33 -0.44 8.96
N SER A 31 7.53 -0.22 9.47
CA SER A 31 7.76 0.57 10.69
C SER A 31 7.39 2.06 10.57
N GLU A 32 7.19 2.56 9.36
CA GLU A 32 6.80 3.96 9.08
C GLU A 32 5.27 4.10 8.94
N GLY A 33 4.53 2.99 9.09
CA GLY A 33 3.08 2.97 9.00
C GLY A 33 2.54 2.80 7.58
N ILE A 34 3.39 2.50 6.60
CA ILE A 34 2.99 2.35 5.20
C ILE A 34 2.46 0.93 4.97
N VAL A 35 1.28 0.85 4.35
CA VAL A 35 0.64 -0.42 3.97
C VAL A 35 0.98 -0.77 2.53
N TYR A 36 1.28 -2.05 2.29
CA TYR A 36 1.54 -2.61 0.98
C TYR A 36 0.61 -3.79 0.72
N GLN A 37 0.16 -3.97 -0.53
CA GLN A 37 -0.52 -5.18 -1.00
C GLN A 37 0.36 -5.92 -1.99
N TYR A 38 0.42 -7.24 -1.89
CA TYR A 38 1.15 -8.08 -2.83
C TYR A 38 0.27 -8.48 -4.00
N HIS A 39 0.73 -8.18 -5.21
CA HIS A 39 0.11 -8.61 -6.45
C HIS A 39 0.72 -9.92 -6.92
N PHE A 40 -0.01 -11.03 -6.74
CA PHE A 40 0.49 -12.37 -7.10
C PHE A 40 0.79 -12.54 -8.60
N LYS A 41 0.02 -11.90 -9.49
CA LYS A 41 0.24 -11.96 -10.94
C LYS A 41 1.54 -11.26 -11.35
N GLY A 42 1.80 -10.08 -10.78
CA GLY A 42 3.01 -9.29 -11.04
C GLY A 42 4.21 -9.68 -10.17
N ARG A 43 3.97 -10.48 -9.12
CA ARG A 43 4.94 -10.83 -8.07
C ARG A 43 5.61 -9.60 -7.45
N MET A 44 4.84 -8.55 -7.23
CA MET A 44 5.33 -7.25 -6.76
C MET A 44 4.47 -6.71 -5.62
N TRP A 45 5.07 -5.88 -4.77
CA TRP A 45 4.35 -5.13 -3.77
C TRP A 45 3.91 -3.78 -4.36
N GLU A 46 2.67 -3.40 -4.08
CA GLU A 46 2.13 -2.09 -4.38
C GLU A 46 1.88 -1.36 -3.07
N ARG A 47 2.45 -0.16 -2.93
CA ARG A 47 2.19 0.73 -1.79
C ARG A 47 0.77 1.27 -1.88
N LEU A 48 0.00 1.10 -0.82
CA LEU A 48 -1.30 1.71 -0.65
C LEU A 48 -1.09 3.07 0.03
N ASP A 49 -0.93 4.14 -0.76
CA ASP A 49 -0.89 5.51 -0.22
C ASP A 49 -2.30 5.97 0.14
N GLU A 50 -2.48 6.51 1.35
CA GLU A 50 -3.71 7.19 1.77
C GLU A 50 -3.82 8.56 1.07
N ARG A 51 -4.07 8.56 -0.23
CA ARG A 51 -4.63 9.72 -0.93
C ARG A 51 -5.83 9.32 -1.75
N ARG A 52 -6.88 8.89 -1.05
CA ARG A 52 -8.24 8.94 -1.59
C ARG A 52 -9.14 9.73 -0.63
N ALA A 53 -9.02 11.04 -0.79
CA ALA A 53 -9.99 12.09 -0.48
C ALA A 53 -11.00 11.81 0.65
N PHE A 54 -10.69 12.31 1.85
CA PHE A 54 -11.71 13.00 2.65
C PHE A 54 -12.09 14.31 1.92
N SER A 55 -12.64 14.25 0.70
CA SER A 55 -13.33 15.40 0.12
C SER A 55 -14.81 15.25 0.41
N SER A 56 -15.25 16.10 1.35
CA SER A 56 -16.61 16.58 1.55
C SER A 56 -17.69 15.54 1.81
N LEU A 57 -17.86 15.16 3.08
CA LEU A 57 -19.23 15.12 3.61
C LEU A 57 -19.78 16.55 3.50
N PRO A 58 -20.94 16.80 2.87
CA PRO A 58 -21.58 18.10 3.01
C PRO A 58 -21.88 18.31 4.51
N HIS A 59 -21.48 19.45 5.04
CA HIS A 59 -21.94 19.93 6.33
C HIS A 59 -23.46 20.01 6.23
N GLU A 60 -24.19 19.10 6.89
CA GLU A 60 -25.64 19.21 7.04
C GLU A 60 -25.91 20.52 7.79
N ASP A 61 -26.34 21.53 7.03
CA ASP A 61 -26.85 22.80 7.54
C ASP A 61 -28.15 22.50 8.28
N ARG A 62 -28.01 22.33 9.60
CA ARG A 62 -29.12 22.22 10.52
C ARG A 62 -29.44 23.62 11.03
N ALA A 63 -30.37 24.30 10.37
CA ALA A 63 -31.20 25.37 10.94
C ALA A 63 -32.47 25.58 10.12
#